data_AF-A0A2H0DN69-F1
#
_entry.id   AF-A0A2H0DN69-F1
#
_cell.length_a   1.000
_cell.length_b   1.000
_cell.length_c   1.000
_cell.angle_alpha   90.00
_cell.angle_beta   90.00
_cell.angle_gamma   90.00
#
_symmetry.space_group_name_H-M   'P 1'
#
loop_
_entity.id
_entity.type
_entity.pdbx_description
1 polymer ?
#
loop_
_entity_poly.entity_id
_entity_poly.type
_entity_poly.pdbx_seq_one_letter_code
_entity_poly.pdbx_strand_id
1 'polypeptide(L)'
;MSAREPQSGNDYLTPSGLPVRVAGIGQGDMVLQSLASDNLMRVPISYPLERLRSQRAVAALRPRPYRPRGPKLRKGAGIPKPLAPIIDAMLLAGDMTMRGILRELRRRASTECRGRDLEANVRARRYWLRKRGHRCISLARS
;
A
#
# COMPACT_ATOMS: atom_id res chain seq x y z
N MET A 1 -23.85 36.88 -17.74
CA MET A 1 -22.52 37.15 -18.35
C MET A 1 -21.83 35.81 -18.55
N SER A 2 -21.96 35.25 -19.75
CA SER A 2 -21.54 33.90 -20.09
C SER A 2 -20.01 33.76 -20.08
N ALA A 3 -19.55 32.64 -19.52
CA ALA A 3 -18.17 32.35 -19.21
C ALA A 3 -17.28 32.34 -20.46
N ARG A 4 -16.13 33.02 -20.36
CA ARG A 4 -14.98 32.85 -21.27
C ARG A 4 -14.62 31.36 -21.35
N GLU A 5 -14.23 30.91 -22.54
CA GLU A 5 -13.83 29.51 -22.78
C GLU A 5 -12.93 28.98 -21.65
N PRO A 6 -13.22 27.77 -21.13
CA PRO A 6 -12.43 27.18 -20.06
C PRO A 6 -11.01 26.91 -20.56
N GLN A 7 -10.02 27.26 -19.74
CA GLN A 7 -8.60 27.11 -20.06
C GLN A 7 -7.99 26.02 -19.18
N SER A 8 -7.18 25.16 -19.77
CA SER A 8 -6.41 24.15 -19.05
C SER A 8 -5.51 24.79 -17.99
N GLY A 9 -5.43 24.17 -16.82
CA GLY A 9 -4.61 24.63 -15.69
C GLY A 9 -5.31 25.63 -14.76
N ASN A 10 -6.46 26.17 -15.15
CA ASN A 10 -7.23 27.11 -14.32
C ASN A 10 -8.25 26.40 -13.42
N ASP A 11 -8.58 27.07 -12.32
CA ASP A 11 -9.51 26.59 -11.30
C ASP A 11 -10.91 27.21 -11.48
N TYR A 12 -11.93 26.36 -11.40
CA TYR A 12 -13.34 26.65 -11.63
C TYR A 12 -14.23 26.04 -10.54
N LEU A 13 -15.49 26.45 -10.54
CA LEU A 13 -16.57 25.84 -9.79
C LEU A 13 -17.55 25.20 -10.77
N THR A 14 -17.93 23.97 -10.46
CA THR A 14 -19.09 23.32 -11.09
C THR A 14 -20.39 23.97 -10.61
N PRO A 15 -21.55 23.70 -11.25
CA PRO A 15 -22.85 24.22 -10.81
C PRO A 15 -23.23 23.78 -9.40
N SER A 16 -22.74 22.62 -8.95
CA SER A 16 -22.92 22.13 -7.58
C SER A 16 -21.98 22.80 -6.56
N GLY A 17 -21.16 23.77 -7.00
CA GLY A 17 -20.20 24.48 -6.14
C GLY A 17 -18.96 23.66 -5.77
N LEU A 18 -18.71 22.54 -6.47
CA LEU A 18 -17.48 21.76 -6.30
C LEU A 18 -16.30 22.46 -6.98
N PRO A 19 -15.19 22.71 -6.27
CA PRO A 19 -13.99 23.28 -6.87
C PRO A 19 -13.27 22.24 -7.72
N VAL A 20 -12.95 22.61 -8.96
CA VAL A 20 -12.32 21.75 -9.97
C VAL A 20 -11.23 22.50 -10.72
N ARG A 21 -10.24 21.77 -11.23
CA ARG A 21 -9.21 22.28 -12.16
C ARG A 21 -9.40 21.63 -13.53
N VAL A 22 -9.29 22.40 -14.61
CA VAL A 22 -9.28 21.82 -15.96
C VAL A 22 -7.94 21.15 -16.19
N ALA A 23 -7.91 19.82 -16.21
CA ALA A 23 -6.69 19.03 -16.41
C ALA A 23 -6.32 18.89 -17.90
N GLY A 24 -7.32 18.93 -18.79
CA GLY A 24 -7.11 18.85 -20.23
C GLY A 24 -8.38 19.15 -21.02
N ILE A 25 -8.23 19.55 -22.28
CA ILE A 25 -9.32 19.85 -23.22
C ILE A 25 -9.08 19.00 -24.46
N GLY A 26 -10.08 18.21 -24.85
CA GLY A 26 -10.09 17.35 -26.04
C GLY A 26 -11.06 17.85 -27.11
N GLN A 27 -11.24 17.06 -28.17
CA GLN A 27 -12.19 17.36 -29.25
C GLN A 27 -13.63 17.06 -28.79
N GLY A 28 -14.26 18.03 -28.13
CA GLY A 28 -15.68 17.99 -27.71
C GLY A 28 -15.89 17.75 -26.21
N ASP A 29 -14.83 17.42 -25.48
CA ASP A 29 -14.85 17.13 -24.06
C ASP A 29 -13.69 17.81 -23.30
N MET A 30 -13.82 17.85 -21.98
CA MET A 30 -12.77 18.31 -21.09
C MET A 30 -12.66 17.38 -19.88
N VAL A 31 -11.46 17.31 -19.33
CA VAL A 31 -11.17 16.56 -18.11
C VAL A 31 -11.03 17.54 -16.96
N LEU A 32 -11.86 17.35 -15.93
CA LEU A 32 -11.87 18.11 -14.70
C LEU A 32 -11.25 17.27 -13.57
N GLN A 33 -10.35 17.86 -12.82
CA GLN A 33 -9.82 17.30 -11.58
C GLN A 33 -10.51 17.96 -10.38
N SER A 34 -11.16 17.19 -9.52
CA SER A 34 -11.72 17.70 -8.28
C SER A 34 -10.60 18.15 -7.34
N LEU A 35 -10.67 19.39 -6.86
CA LEU A 35 -9.74 19.91 -5.85
C LEU A 35 -10.10 19.46 -4.41
N ALA A 36 -11.19 18.70 -4.25
CA ALA A 36 -11.63 18.16 -2.96
C ALA A 36 -11.19 16.69 -2.79
N SER A 37 -11.33 15.86 -3.83
CA SER A 37 -11.07 14.42 -3.78
C SER A 37 -9.99 13.92 -4.73
N ASP A 38 -9.48 14.78 -5.62
CA ASP A 38 -8.52 14.44 -6.69
C ASP A 38 -9.06 13.46 -7.73
N ASN A 39 -10.38 13.26 -7.76
CA ASN A 39 -11.06 12.48 -8.78
C ASN A 39 -11.03 13.21 -10.14
N LEU A 40 -10.85 12.45 -11.22
CA LEU A 40 -10.97 12.95 -12.59
C LEU A 40 -12.39 12.69 -13.11
N MET A 41 -12.98 13.70 -13.72
CA MET A 41 -14.31 13.65 -14.34
C MET A 41 -14.20 14.13 -15.78
N ARG A 42 -14.84 13.42 -16.70
CA ARG A 42 -14.88 13.79 -18.11
C ARG A 42 -16.24 14.42 -18.39
N VAL A 43 -16.25 15.65 -18.88
CA VAL A 43 -17.48 16.40 -19.14
C VAL A 43 -17.46 17.03 -20.53
N PRO A 44 -18.61 17.33 -21.14
CA PRO A 44 -18.66 18.05 -22.42
C PRO A 44 -18.01 19.44 -22.32
N ILE A 45 -17.49 19.97 -23.43
CA ILE A 45 -16.90 21.31 -23.44
C ILE A 45 -17.90 22.43 -23.07
N SER A 46 -19.19 22.17 -23.29
CA SER A 46 -20.31 23.04 -22.92
C SER A 46 -20.70 22.97 -21.44
N TYR A 47 -20.02 22.15 -20.63
CA TYR A 47 -20.34 22.00 -19.22
C TYR A 47 -20.20 23.35 -18.49
N PRO A 48 -21.25 23.82 -17.80
CA PRO A 48 -21.24 25.14 -17.19
C PRO A 48 -20.23 25.21 -16.04
N LEU A 49 -19.18 26.00 -16.23
CA LEU A 49 -18.14 26.25 -15.24
C LEU A 49 -18.11 27.74 -14.88
N GLU A 50 -18.11 28.02 -13.58
CA GLU A 50 -17.88 29.38 -13.06
C GLU A 50 -16.42 29.54 -12.65
N ARG A 51 -15.84 30.73 -12.78
CA ARG A 51 -14.48 30.98 -12.24
C ARG A 51 -14.49 30.83 -10.72
N LEU A 52 -13.50 30.13 -10.18
CA LEU A 52 -13.36 29.97 -8.74
C LEU A 52 -13.18 31.34 -8.07
N ARG A 53 -14.25 31.82 -7.41
CA ARG A 53 -14.19 32.95 -6.47
C ARG A 53 -14.19 32.34 -5.08
N SER A 54 -13.16 32.64 -4.29
CA SER A 54 -12.83 31.99 -3.01
C SER A 54 -13.99 31.91 -2.00
N GLN A 55 -15.02 32.74 -2.15
CA GLN A 55 -16.18 32.84 -1.26
C GLN A 55 -17.34 31.88 -1.59
N ARG A 56 -17.30 31.10 -2.69
CA ARG A 56 -18.42 30.25 -3.14
C ARG A 56 -18.14 28.73 -3.17
N ALA A 57 -16.98 28.28 -2.71
CA ALA A 57 -16.66 26.86 -2.73
C ALA A 57 -17.43 26.11 -1.62
N VAL A 58 -18.19 25.08 -2.00
CA VAL A 58 -18.97 24.23 -1.08
C VAL A 58 -18.07 23.29 -0.28
N ALA A 59 -16.83 23.08 -0.75
CA ALA A 59 -15.83 22.26 -0.09
C ALA A 59 -14.51 23.03 0.09
N ALA A 60 -13.84 22.81 1.23
CA ALA A 60 -12.53 23.38 1.50
C ALA A 60 -11.51 22.92 0.44
N LEU A 61 -10.84 23.89 -0.21
CA LEU A 61 -9.80 23.63 -1.21
C LEU A 61 -8.65 22.82 -0.58
N ARG A 62 -8.25 21.72 -1.22
CA ARG A 62 -7.09 20.93 -0.77
C ARG A 62 -5.81 21.65 -1.21
N PRO A 63 -4.93 22.09 -0.29
CA PRO A 63 -3.70 22.79 -0.66
C PRO A 63 -2.69 21.89 -1.40
N ARG A 64 -2.84 20.56 -1.30
CA ARG A 64 -1.98 19.58 -1.99
C ARG A 64 -2.79 18.35 -2.43
N PRO A 65 -3.07 18.18 -3.74
CA PRO A 65 -3.85 17.06 -4.32
C PRO A 65 -3.19 15.67 -4.18
N TYR A 66 -2.06 15.55 -3.50
CA TYR A 66 -1.34 14.27 -3.34
C TYR A 66 -0.97 13.96 -1.89
N ARG A 67 -1.40 14.78 -0.92
CA ARG A 67 -1.03 14.58 0.48
C ARG A 67 -2.22 14.00 1.25
N PRO A 68 -2.19 12.72 1.71
CA PRO A 68 -3.29 12.13 2.45
C PRO A 68 -3.65 12.99 3.67
N ARG A 69 -4.94 13.21 3.90
CA ARG A 69 -5.46 13.92 5.06
C ARG A 69 -5.41 12.95 6.24
N GLY A 70 -4.38 13.06 7.06
CA GLY A 70 -4.24 12.27 8.29
C GLY A 70 -2.79 11.93 8.61
N PRO A 71 -2.49 11.65 9.88
CA PRO A 71 -1.20 11.07 10.24
C PRO A 71 -1.01 9.78 9.45
N LYS A 72 0.18 9.60 8.84
CA LYS A 72 0.54 8.33 8.21
C LYS A 72 0.31 7.23 9.25
N LEU A 73 -0.65 6.33 9.01
CA LEU A 73 -0.78 5.12 9.79
C LEU A 73 0.58 4.42 9.74
N ARG A 74 1.30 4.43 10.86
CA ARG A 74 2.50 3.61 11.01
C ARG A 74 2.02 2.20 10.71
N LYS A 75 2.56 1.55 9.66
CA LYS A 75 2.34 0.13 9.43
C LYS A 75 2.58 -0.56 10.77
N GLY A 76 1.50 -1.05 11.39
CA GLY A 76 1.57 -1.63 12.73
C GLY A 76 2.70 -2.65 12.73
N ALA A 77 3.50 -2.66 13.80
CA ALA A 77 4.45 -3.73 14.03
C ALA A 77 3.66 -5.03 13.87
N GLY A 78 3.95 -5.80 12.80
CA GLY A 78 3.26 -7.04 12.55
C GLY A 78 3.36 -7.91 13.81
N ILE A 79 2.27 -8.57 14.17
CA ILE A 79 2.25 -9.51 15.29
C ILE A 79 3.50 -10.39 15.17
N PRO A 80 4.37 -10.44 16.19
CA PRO A 80 5.61 -11.20 16.12
C PRO A 80 5.24 -12.66 15.83
N LYS A 81 5.55 -13.12 14.61
CA LYS A 81 5.27 -14.50 14.23
C LYS A 81 6.30 -15.35 14.97
N PRO A 82 5.88 -16.24 15.88
CA PRO A 82 6.83 -17.07 16.60
C PRO A 82 7.64 -17.90 15.60
N LEU A 83 8.95 -18.01 15.83
CA LEU A 83 9.86 -18.75 14.94
C LEU A 83 9.50 -20.24 14.87
N ALA A 84 8.95 -20.82 15.94
CA ALA A 84 8.68 -22.24 16.03
C ALA A 84 7.72 -22.76 14.93
N PRO A 85 6.50 -22.22 14.73
CA PRO A 85 5.63 -22.65 13.63
C PRO A 85 6.25 -22.52 12.23
N ILE A 86 7.09 -21.48 12.02
CA ILE A 86 7.78 -21.26 10.75
C ILE A 86 8.81 -22.37 10.51
N ILE A 87 9.61 -22.69 11.54
CA ILE A 87 10.62 -23.76 11.50
C ILE A 87 9.94 -25.11 11.28
N ASP A 88 8.86 -25.41 12.01
CA ASP A 88 8.16 -26.69 11.92
C ASP A 88 7.60 -26.92 10.52
N ALA A 89 6.96 -25.90 9.93
CA ALA A 89 6.44 -25.98 8.57
C ALA A 89 7.55 -26.31 7.56
N MET A 90 8.73 -25.70 7.69
CA MET A 90 9.87 -25.97 6.81
C MET A 90 10.45 -27.38 7.01
N LEU A 91 10.54 -27.84 8.27
CA LEU A 91 11.06 -29.17 8.60
C LEU A 91 10.13 -30.31 8.17
N LEU A 92 8.81 -30.07 8.21
CA LEU A 92 7.77 -31.01 7.79
C LEU A 92 7.58 -31.04 6.27
N ALA A 93 7.77 -29.91 5.58
CA ALA A 93 7.77 -29.88 4.11
C ALA A 93 8.82 -30.83 3.54
N GLY A 94 10.04 -30.79 4.11
CA GLY A 94 11.06 -31.80 3.80
C GLY A 94 11.81 -31.56 2.48
N ASP A 95 11.80 -30.34 1.96
CA ASP A 95 12.43 -29.99 0.67
C ASP A 95 13.74 -29.22 0.83
N MET A 96 14.07 -28.80 2.06
CA MET A 96 15.11 -27.80 2.32
C MET A 96 16.25 -28.33 3.19
N THR A 97 17.49 -28.00 2.79
CA THR A 97 18.68 -28.23 3.62
C THR A 97 18.72 -27.26 4.81
N MET A 98 19.57 -27.53 5.81
CA MET A 98 19.75 -26.65 6.98
C MET A 98 20.04 -25.20 6.55
N ARG A 99 20.98 -25.01 5.63
CA ARG A 99 21.34 -23.68 5.10
C ARG A 99 20.14 -23.02 4.39
N GLY A 100 19.34 -23.80 3.66
CA GLY A 100 18.11 -23.32 3.01
C GLY A 100 17.07 -22.81 4.02
N ILE A 101 16.84 -23.58 5.09
CA ILE A 101 15.93 -23.22 6.18
C ILE A 101 16.38 -21.91 6.85
N LEU A 102 17.67 -21.80 7.18
CA LEU A 102 18.24 -20.59 7.80
C LEU A 102 18.10 -19.36 6.91
N ARG A 103 18.36 -19.49 5.61
CA ARG A 103 18.19 -18.40 4.64
C ARG A 103 16.73 -17.94 4.58
N GLU A 104 15.81 -18.88 4.53
CA GLU A 104 14.38 -18.58 4.41
C GLU A 104 13.79 -18.00 5.71
N LEU A 105 14.27 -18.44 6.87
CA LEU A 105 13.94 -17.85 8.18
C LEU A 105 14.36 -16.40 8.27
N ARG A 106 15.60 -16.08 7.85
CA ARG A 106 16.08 -14.68 7.81
C ARG A 106 15.24 -13.83 6.87
N ARG A 107 14.75 -14.39 5.76
CA ARG A 107 13.87 -13.71 4.81
C ARG A 107 12.47 -13.43 5.38
N ARG A 108 11.86 -14.42 6.05
CA ARG A 108 10.46 -14.34 6.52
C ARG A 108 10.29 -13.71 7.91
N ALA A 109 11.30 -13.81 8.76
CA ALA A 109 11.24 -13.44 10.17
C ALA A 109 12.49 -12.65 10.62
N SER A 110 12.96 -11.72 9.77
CA SER A 110 14.21 -10.97 9.96
C SER A 110 14.33 -10.28 11.32
N THR A 111 13.23 -9.76 11.88
CA THR A 111 13.19 -9.10 13.19
C THR A 111 13.35 -10.10 14.34
N GLU A 112 12.66 -11.23 14.27
CA GLU A 112 12.67 -12.28 15.28
C GLU A 112 13.99 -13.07 15.31
N CYS A 113 14.71 -13.08 14.19
CA CYS A 113 16.01 -13.73 14.07
C CYS A 113 17.16 -12.98 14.79
N ARG A 114 16.97 -11.72 15.17
CA ARG A 114 18.05 -10.91 15.78
C ARG A 114 18.39 -11.43 17.17
N GLY A 115 19.68 -11.69 17.42
CA GLY A 115 20.20 -12.13 18.72
C GLY A 115 19.88 -13.57 19.10
N ARG A 116 19.32 -14.38 18.18
CA ARG A 116 19.01 -15.80 18.44
C ARG A 116 19.88 -16.73 17.60
N ASP A 117 20.32 -17.83 18.20
CA ASP A 117 20.95 -18.93 17.45
C ASP A 117 19.87 -19.70 16.68
N LEU A 118 19.74 -19.37 15.39
CA LEU A 118 18.77 -19.99 14.50
C LEU A 118 19.07 -21.48 14.26
N GLU A 119 20.35 -21.85 14.21
CA GLU A 119 20.76 -23.22 13.93
C GLU A 119 20.47 -24.13 15.13
N ALA A 120 20.74 -23.66 16.34
CA ALA A 120 20.34 -24.36 17.57
C ALA A 120 18.82 -24.51 17.66
N ASN A 121 18.04 -23.48 17.32
CA ASN A 121 16.58 -23.54 17.30
C ASN A 121 16.06 -24.57 16.29
N VAL A 122 16.58 -24.59 15.06
CA VAL A 122 16.18 -25.59 14.06
C VAL A 122 16.53 -27.00 14.51
N ARG A 123 17.72 -27.20 15.10
CA ARG A 123 18.12 -28.50 15.68
C ARG A 123 17.18 -28.95 16.80
N ALA A 124 16.84 -28.05 17.73
CA ALA A 124 15.93 -28.34 18.83
C ALA A 124 14.53 -28.71 18.34
N ARG A 125 13.98 -27.97 17.36
CA ARG A 125 12.67 -28.27 16.76
C ARG A 125 12.67 -29.62 16.04
N ARG A 126 13.72 -29.91 15.26
CA ARG A 126 13.87 -31.22 14.60
C ARG A 126 13.89 -32.38 15.59
N TYR A 127 14.63 -32.24 16.69
CA TYR A 127 14.65 -33.25 17.75
C TYR A 127 13.25 -33.48 18.33
N TRP A 128 12.53 -32.41 18.66
CA TRP A 128 11.18 -32.49 19.23
C TRP A 128 10.17 -33.13 18.27
N LEU A 129 10.20 -32.76 16.99
CA LEU A 129 9.31 -33.34 15.98
C LEU A 129 9.59 -34.83 15.76
N ARG A 130 10.87 -35.24 15.74
CA ARG A 130 11.25 -36.66 15.68
C ARG A 130 10.79 -37.42 16.92
N LYS A 131 10.91 -36.83 18.11
CA LYS A 131 10.42 -37.44 19.37
C LYS A 131 8.90 -37.66 19.34
N ARG A 132 8.16 -36.82 18.62
CA ARG A 132 6.71 -36.97 18.38
C ARG A 132 6.35 -37.91 17.23
N GLY A 133 7.33 -38.59 16.61
CA GLY A 133 7.10 -39.54 15.52
C GLY A 133 6.92 -38.90 14.15
N HIS A 134 7.13 -37.59 14.00
CA HIS A 134 7.07 -36.95 12.68
C HIS A 134 8.32 -37.28 11.86
N ARG A 135 8.11 -37.58 10.57
CA ARG A 135 9.20 -37.66 9.60
C ARG A 135 9.63 -36.24 9.25
N CYS A 136 10.79 -35.84 9.75
CA CYS A 136 11.44 -34.58 9.38
C CYS A 136 12.70 -34.86 8.55
N ILE A 137 13.06 -33.90 7.71
CA ILE A 137 14.22 -33.99 6.82
C ILE A 137 15.49 -34.40 7.59
N SER A 138 16.30 -35.25 6.97
CA SER A 138 17.66 -35.50 7.44
C SER A 138 18.54 -34.31 7.07
N LEU A 139 18.84 -33.44 8.03
CA LEU A 139 19.84 -32.39 7.85
C LEU A 139 21.21 -33.08 7.80
N ALA A 140 21.60 -33.55 6.61
CA ALA A 140 22.94 -34.05 6.35
C ALA A 140 23.92 -32.87 6.38
N ARG A 141 25.07 -33.08 7.03
CA ARG A 141 26.15 -32.09 7.10
C ARG A 141 26.62 -31.79 5.68
N SER A 142 26.47 -30.55 5.25
CA SER A 142 27.04 -29.99 4.00
C SER A 142 27.84 -28.74 4.33
#